data_AF-A0A7S0YAU1-F1
#
_entry.id   AF-A0A7S0YAU1-F1
#
_cell.length_a   1.000
_cell.length_b   1.000
_cell.length_c   1.000
_cell.angle_alpha   90.00
_cell.angle_beta   90.00
_cell.angle_gamma   90.00
#
_symmetry.space_group_name_H-M   'P 1'
#
loop_
_entity.id
_entity.type
_entity.pdbx_description
1 polymer ?
#
loop_
_entity_poly.entity_id
_entity_poly.type
_entity_poly.pdbx_seq_one_letter_code
_entity_poly.pdbx_strand_id
1 'polypeptide(L)'
;VEGGGVAGGGGGGEREKRSATHPFLSSSIPSSSSSPTPSSSTTPSIAAFERLQRHAHDLLVFVASQVSGASLVSSAGAEVCIRLPKGPEAAQKFPNLLRALDKDKEKLGFLSYGLSMTTMEEVYLRITEKAERRDERQRQRQRRRRRMG
;
A
#
# COMPACT_ATOMS: atom_id res chain seq x y z
N VAL A 1 11.13 -70.53 -5.58
CA VAL A 1 9.89 -71.26 -5.91
C VAL A 1 8.93 -70.21 -6.43
N GLU A 2 9.02 -69.96 -7.72
CA GLU A 2 7.98 -70.29 -8.71
C GLU A 2 6.96 -69.15 -8.78
N GLY A 3 6.49 -68.68 -9.92
CA GLY A 3 6.69 -68.95 -11.33
C GLY A 3 6.18 -67.68 -12.04
N GLY A 4 6.60 -67.35 -13.26
CA GLY A 4 6.00 -67.95 -14.45
C GLY A 4 4.52 -67.53 -14.55
N GLY A 5 4.03 -66.76 -15.51
CA GLY A 5 4.55 -66.44 -16.83
C GLY A 5 3.37 -66.41 -17.82
N VAL A 6 3.56 -65.65 -18.89
CA VAL A 6 3.18 -66.00 -20.27
C VAL A 6 1.74 -65.79 -20.76
N ALA A 7 1.70 -65.10 -21.92
CA ALA A 7 0.76 -65.15 -23.05
C ALA A 7 -0.66 -64.59 -22.86
N GLY A 8 -1.28 -63.95 -23.85
CA GLY A 8 -0.95 -63.80 -25.27
C GLY A 8 -2.24 -63.89 -26.11
N GLY A 9 -2.23 -63.25 -27.28
CA GLY A 9 -3.26 -63.38 -28.34
C GLY A 9 -4.48 -62.50 -28.12
N GLY A 10 -4.81 -61.57 -29.02
CA GLY A 10 -5.35 -61.84 -30.37
C GLY A 10 -6.88 -61.79 -30.25
N GLY A 11 -7.69 -61.16 -31.08
CA GLY A 11 -7.63 -60.63 -32.43
C GLY A 11 -9.08 -60.16 -32.73
N GLY A 12 -9.26 -59.39 -33.80
CA GLY A 12 -10.47 -58.61 -34.06
C GLY A 12 -11.79 -59.39 -34.27
N GLY A 13 -12.87 -58.60 -34.36
CA GLY A 13 -14.19 -59.10 -34.71
C GLY A 13 -15.27 -58.04 -34.57
N GLU A 14 -15.51 -57.30 -35.66
CA GLU A 14 -16.70 -56.48 -35.93
C GLU A 14 -18.01 -57.11 -35.43
N ARG A 15 -18.95 -56.26 -34.99
CA ARG A 15 -20.28 -56.10 -35.62
C ARG A 15 -21.14 -55.06 -34.90
N GLU A 16 -21.45 -54.01 -35.65
CA GLU A 16 -22.50 -53.03 -35.42
C GLU A 16 -23.88 -53.69 -35.29
N LYS A 17 -24.65 -53.38 -34.23
CA LYS A 17 -26.12 -53.37 -34.28
C LYS A 17 -26.68 -52.26 -33.38
N ARG A 18 -27.38 -51.35 -34.05
CA ARG A 18 -28.09 -50.17 -33.55
C ARG A 18 -29.31 -50.57 -32.72
N SER A 19 -29.62 -49.80 -31.68
CA SER A 19 -31.01 -49.51 -31.22
C SER A 19 -30.98 -48.46 -30.11
N ALA A 20 -31.30 -47.21 -30.48
CA ALA A 20 -31.44 -46.08 -29.59
C ALA A 20 -32.92 -45.86 -29.24
N THR A 21 -33.26 -45.89 -27.96
CA THR A 21 -34.53 -45.39 -27.43
C THR A 21 -34.38 -45.11 -25.93
N HIS A 22 -34.33 -43.83 -25.53
CA HIS A 22 -34.83 -43.37 -24.24
C HIS A 22 -35.28 -41.89 -24.37
N PRO A 23 -36.56 -41.56 -24.14
CA PRO A 23 -37.04 -40.19 -24.18
C PRO A 23 -36.77 -39.50 -22.84
N PHE A 24 -35.93 -38.46 -22.84
CA PHE A 24 -35.81 -37.56 -21.69
C PHE A 24 -36.85 -36.43 -21.83
N LEU A 25 -37.70 -36.32 -20.80
CA LEU A 25 -38.70 -35.27 -20.65
C LEU A 25 -38.01 -33.92 -20.40
N SER A 26 -38.42 -32.92 -21.18
CA SER A 26 -38.09 -31.50 -21.00
C SER A 26 -38.85 -30.94 -19.80
N SER A 27 -38.14 -30.41 -18.81
CA SER A 27 -38.74 -29.69 -17.67
C SER A 27 -38.12 -28.30 -17.54
N SER A 28 -38.88 -27.33 -18.03
CA SER A 28 -39.08 -25.94 -17.62
C SER A 28 -38.01 -25.22 -16.78
N ILE A 29 -37.55 -24.09 -17.34
CA ILE A 29 -36.83 -23.01 -16.68
C ILE A 29 -37.80 -22.23 -15.77
N PRO A 30 -37.49 -22.00 -14.48
CA PRO A 30 -38.09 -20.91 -13.73
C PRO A 30 -37.14 -19.71 -13.68
N SER A 31 -37.62 -18.57 -14.18
CA SER A 31 -37.00 -17.26 -14.00
C SER A 31 -37.18 -16.75 -12.57
N SER A 32 -36.14 -16.04 -12.10
CA SER A 32 -36.16 -14.98 -11.07
C SER A 32 -36.27 -15.36 -9.59
N SER A 33 -35.14 -15.30 -8.87
CA SER A 33 -35.04 -14.48 -7.64
C SER A 33 -33.57 -14.14 -7.33
N SER A 34 -33.21 -12.91 -7.69
CA SER A 34 -32.23 -12.03 -7.04
C SER A 34 -31.19 -12.68 -6.11
N SER A 35 -30.09 -13.17 -6.68
CA SER A 35 -28.80 -13.15 -5.99
C SER A 35 -28.28 -11.70 -5.99
N PRO A 36 -27.97 -11.08 -4.85
CA PRO A 36 -27.24 -9.83 -4.84
C PRO A 36 -25.81 -10.12 -5.30
N THR A 37 -25.57 -10.03 -6.60
CA THR A 37 -24.22 -9.84 -7.12
C THR A 37 -23.81 -8.42 -6.72
N PRO A 38 -22.75 -8.21 -5.93
CA PRO A 38 -22.18 -6.87 -5.77
C PRO A 38 -21.56 -6.50 -7.12
N SER A 39 -22.39 -5.88 -7.96
CA SER A 39 -21.98 -5.32 -9.24
C SER A 39 -20.89 -4.29 -8.94
N SER A 40 -19.72 -4.55 -9.49
CA SER A 40 -18.51 -3.74 -9.43
C SER A 40 -18.74 -2.34 -10.04
N SER A 41 -19.19 -1.40 -9.22
CA SER A 41 -19.16 0.04 -9.52
C SER A 41 -19.16 0.92 -8.26
N THR A 42 -18.75 0.38 -7.11
CA THR A 42 -18.46 1.23 -5.95
C THR A 42 -17.15 1.94 -6.22
N THR A 43 -17.24 3.21 -6.60
CA THR A 43 -16.11 4.13 -6.67
C THR A 43 -15.30 4.01 -5.38
N PRO A 44 -14.08 3.43 -5.42
CA PRO A 44 -13.24 3.27 -4.23
C PRO A 44 -12.60 4.61 -3.81
N SER A 45 -13.19 5.75 -4.20
CA SER A 45 -12.52 7.05 -4.16
C SER A 45 -12.89 7.88 -2.94
N ILE A 46 -14.17 8.00 -2.56
CA ILE A 46 -14.58 8.86 -1.44
C ILE A 46 -14.40 8.15 -0.09
N ALA A 47 -14.89 6.91 0.04
CA ALA A 47 -14.77 6.15 1.28
C ALA A 47 -13.31 5.76 1.61
N ALA A 48 -12.46 5.55 0.59
CA ALA A 48 -11.03 5.32 0.82
C ALA A 48 -10.32 6.59 1.30
N PHE A 49 -10.72 7.75 0.77
CA PHE A 49 -10.16 9.04 1.16
C PHE A 49 -10.46 9.40 2.63
N GLU A 50 -11.69 9.22 3.08
CA GLU A 50 -12.07 9.46 4.48
C GLU A 50 -11.45 8.45 5.46
N ARG A 51 -11.20 7.22 4.99
CA ARG A 51 -10.44 6.24 5.78
C ARG A 51 -8.99 6.70 5.93
N LEU A 52 -8.34 7.18 4.87
CA LEU A 52 -6.96 7.67 4.94
C LEU A 52 -6.80 8.82 5.95
N GLN A 53 -7.71 9.81 5.93
CA GLN A 53 -7.59 10.96 6.85
C GLN A 53 -7.67 10.56 8.33
N ARG A 54 -8.53 9.59 8.68
CA ARG A 54 -8.60 9.05 10.05
C ARG A 54 -7.34 8.27 10.42
N HIS A 55 -6.88 7.40 9.53
CA HIS A 55 -5.68 6.59 9.77
C HIS A 55 -4.42 7.46 9.92
N ALA A 56 -4.31 8.57 9.18
CA ALA A 56 -3.19 9.48 9.29
C ALA A 56 -3.06 10.09 10.69
N HIS A 57 -4.19 10.44 11.33
CA HIS A 57 -4.19 10.96 12.68
C HIS A 57 -3.76 9.90 13.69
N ASP A 58 -4.35 8.70 13.63
CA ASP A 58 -4.04 7.61 14.56
C ASP A 58 -2.59 7.15 14.45
N LEU A 59 -2.05 7.08 13.23
CA LEU A 59 -0.63 6.79 12.98
C LEU A 59 0.27 7.88 13.55
N LEU A 60 -0.08 9.16 13.36
CA LEU A 60 0.70 10.25 13.94
C LEU A 60 0.73 10.19 15.46
N VAL A 61 -0.42 9.97 16.11
CA VAL A 61 -0.52 9.85 17.57
C VAL A 61 0.31 8.66 18.06
N PHE A 62 0.20 7.51 17.39
CA PHE A 62 1.01 6.34 17.71
C PHE A 62 2.51 6.63 17.60
N VAL A 63 2.96 7.20 16.47
CA VAL A 63 4.37 7.53 16.25
C VAL A 63 4.86 8.57 17.27
N ALA A 64 4.05 9.59 17.57
CA ALA A 64 4.37 10.63 18.56
C ALA A 64 4.48 10.08 19.99
N SER A 65 3.77 8.99 20.32
CA SER A 65 3.89 8.30 21.61
C SER A 65 5.25 7.61 21.79
N GLN A 66 5.89 7.18 20.70
CA GLN A 66 7.20 6.52 20.70
C GLN A 66 8.35 7.52 20.53
N VAL A 67 8.15 8.52 19.67
CA VAL A 67 9.14 9.54 19.32
C VAL A 67 8.49 10.92 19.38
N SER A 68 8.71 11.61 20.49
CA SER A 68 8.23 12.98 20.71
C SER A 68 8.77 13.92 19.63
N GLY A 69 7.91 14.79 19.09
CA GLY A 69 8.29 15.73 18.01
C GLY A 69 8.07 15.19 16.60
N ALA A 70 7.44 14.03 16.44
CA ALA A 70 6.92 13.58 15.15
C ALA A 70 5.83 14.53 14.63
N SER A 71 5.79 14.76 13.31
CA SER A 71 4.80 15.65 12.67
C SER A 71 4.33 15.10 11.32
N LEU A 72 3.05 15.30 11.01
CA LEU A 72 2.49 14.92 9.70
C LEU A 72 3.03 15.85 8.62
N VAL A 73 3.54 15.27 7.53
CA VAL A 73 4.02 16.00 6.35
C VAL A 73 2.96 15.99 5.26
N SER A 74 2.38 14.83 5.01
CA SER A 74 1.40 14.62 3.96
C SER A 74 0.53 13.41 4.30
N SER A 75 -0.72 13.46 3.85
CA SER A 75 -1.65 12.33 3.82
C SER A 75 -2.37 12.42 2.48
N ALA A 76 -1.89 11.69 1.49
CA ALA A 76 -2.39 11.77 0.12
C ALA A 76 -2.40 10.38 -0.53
N GLY A 77 -3.43 10.11 -1.33
CA GLY A 77 -3.58 8.82 -2.00
C GLY A 77 -3.78 7.67 -1.02
N ALA A 78 -2.82 6.76 -0.94
CA ALA A 78 -2.81 5.63 0.00
C ALA A 78 -1.64 5.71 1.00
N GLU A 79 -0.99 6.87 1.12
CA GLU A 79 0.25 7.04 1.87
C GLU A 79 0.14 8.16 2.91
N VAL A 80 0.79 7.92 4.05
CA VAL A 80 0.93 8.88 5.14
C VAL A 80 2.42 9.11 5.38
N CYS A 81 2.86 10.35 5.24
CA CYS A 81 4.25 10.75 5.44
C CYS A 81 4.39 11.45 6.79
N ILE A 82 5.13 10.85 7.71
CA ILE A 82 5.42 11.41 9.03
C ILE A 82 6.90 11.77 9.10
N ARG A 83 7.20 13.00 9.52
CA ARG A 83 8.56 13.47 9.77
C ARG A 83 8.93 13.15 11.20
N LEU A 84 10.01 12.42 11.36
CA LEU A 84 10.64 12.18 12.66
C LEU A 84 11.66 13.30 12.98
N PRO A 85 11.84 13.63 14.26
CA PRO A 85 12.86 14.57 14.70
C PRO A 85 14.26 14.07 14.35
N LYS A 86 15.15 15.02 14.04
CA LYS A 86 16.55 14.75 13.72
C LYS A 86 17.38 14.72 15.01
N GLY A 87 18.44 13.92 15.01
CA GLY A 87 19.44 13.92 16.08
C GLY A 87 19.63 12.53 16.70
N PRO A 88 20.75 12.33 17.44
CA PRO A 88 21.13 11.04 17.97
C PRO A 88 20.14 10.49 19.02
N GLU A 89 19.59 11.35 19.88
CA GLU A 89 18.64 10.93 20.92
C GLU A 89 17.32 10.40 20.33
N ALA A 90 16.80 11.08 19.31
CA ALA A 90 15.61 10.62 18.58
C ALA A 90 15.88 9.32 17.81
N ALA A 91 17.03 9.24 17.13
CA ALA A 91 17.41 8.08 16.33
C ALA A 91 17.53 6.80 17.17
N GLN A 92 17.98 6.90 18.43
CA GLN A 92 18.01 5.76 19.36
C GLN A 92 16.62 5.16 19.64
N LYS A 93 15.54 5.93 19.46
CA LYS A 93 14.15 5.45 19.63
C LYS A 93 13.61 4.74 18.38
N PHE A 94 14.22 4.92 17.21
CA PHE A 94 13.71 4.37 15.96
C PHE A 94 13.61 2.84 15.97
N PRO A 95 14.59 2.06 16.48
CA PRO A 95 14.47 0.61 16.54
C PRO A 95 13.28 0.11 17.37
N ASN A 96 12.85 0.86 18.38
CA ASN A 96 11.65 0.53 19.16
C ASN A 96 10.38 0.89 18.38
N LEU A 97 10.34 2.10 17.81
CA LEU A 97 9.25 2.54 16.94
C LEU A 97 8.97 1.54 15.80
N LEU A 98 10.01 1.10 15.07
CA LEU A 98 9.86 0.17 13.95
C LEU A 98 9.30 -1.19 14.40
N ARG A 99 9.79 -1.73 15.52
CA ARG A 99 9.25 -2.96 16.13
C ARG A 99 7.80 -2.80 16.54
N ALA A 100 7.43 -1.66 17.12
CA ALA A 100 6.06 -1.38 17.53
C ALA A 100 5.13 -1.25 16.30
N LEU A 101 5.60 -0.62 15.22
CA LEU A 101 4.88 -0.53 13.95
C LEU A 101 4.66 -1.91 13.31
N ASP A 102 5.67 -2.78 13.31
CA ASP A 102 5.52 -4.14 12.77
C ASP A 102 4.58 -5.01 13.59
N LYS A 103 4.58 -4.84 14.92
CA LYS A 103 3.68 -5.57 15.82
C LYS A 103 2.22 -5.16 15.65
N ASP A 104 1.94 -3.87 15.52
CA ASP A 104 0.59 -3.33 15.51
C ASP A 104 0.07 -2.97 14.09
N LYS A 105 0.74 -3.44 13.03
CA LYS A 105 0.42 -3.13 11.61
C LYS A 105 -1.05 -3.30 11.24
N GLU A 106 -1.63 -4.46 11.56
CA GLU A 106 -3.03 -4.78 11.27
C GLU A 106 -3.99 -3.89 12.06
N LYS A 107 -3.67 -3.62 13.33
CA LYS A 107 -4.45 -2.77 14.22
C LYS A 107 -4.42 -1.31 13.79
N LEU A 108 -3.27 -0.84 13.31
CA LEU A 108 -3.05 0.52 12.81
C LEU A 108 -3.51 0.70 11.36
N GLY A 109 -3.91 -0.37 10.67
CA GLY A 109 -4.58 -0.32 9.37
C GLY A 109 -3.67 0.06 8.20
N PHE A 110 -2.38 -0.28 8.24
CA PHE A 110 -1.45 -0.04 7.13
C PHE A 110 -0.71 -1.31 6.71
N LEU A 111 -0.28 -1.36 5.44
CA LEU A 111 0.33 -2.56 4.85
C LEU A 111 1.85 -2.59 5.01
N SER A 112 2.49 -1.45 4.76
CA SER A 112 3.95 -1.32 4.76
C SER A 112 4.36 0.09 5.17
N TYR A 113 5.62 0.22 5.60
CA TYR A 113 6.24 1.52 5.85
C TYR A 113 7.63 1.53 5.24
N GLY A 114 8.11 2.73 4.89
CA GLY A 114 9.49 2.97 4.47
C GLY A 114 10.11 4.06 5.33
N LEU A 115 11.43 3.99 5.51
CA LEU A 115 12.21 5.09 6.10
C LEU A 115 13.00 5.78 5.00
N SER A 116 12.89 7.10 4.95
CA SER A 116 13.68 7.94 4.05
C SER A 116 14.54 8.89 4.87
N MET A 117 15.81 8.99 4.51
CA MET A 117 16.69 10.02 5.02
C MET A 117 16.67 11.21 4.06
N THR A 118 16.67 12.43 4.60
CA THR A 118 16.97 13.62 3.78
C THR A 118 18.39 13.51 3.26
N THR A 119 18.60 13.67 1.96
CA THR A 119 19.92 13.50 1.34
C THR A 119 20.83 14.71 1.62
N MET A 120 22.14 14.54 1.46
CA MET A 120 23.09 15.66 1.61
C MET A 120 22.87 16.72 0.54
N GLU A 121 22.43 16.34 -0.65
CA GLU A 121 22.06 17.25 -1.74
C GLU A 121 20.86 18.12 -1.33
N GLU A 122 19.80 17.51 -0.78
CA GLU A 122 18.63 18.24 -0.29
C GLU A 122 19.00 19.20 0.86
N VAL A 123 19.94 18.79 1.72
CA VAL A 123 20.49 19.65 2.78
C VAL A 123 21.31 20.79 2.20
N TYR A 124 22.21 20.51 1.26
CA TYR A 124 23.06 21.50 0.60
C TYR A 124 22.20 22.57 -0.09
N LEU A 125 21.23 22.16 -0.91
CA LEU A 125 20.32 23.07 -1.61
C LEU A 125 19.54 23.99 -0.65
N ARG A 126 19.04 23.44 0.47
CA ARG A 126 18.34 24.24 1.48
C ARG A 126 19.26 25.22 2.21
N ILE A 127 20.54 24.88 2.38
CA ILE A 127 21.52 25.76 3.03
C ILE A 127 21.90 26.89 2.08
N THR A 128 22.19 26.59 0.83
CA THR A 128 22.56 27.59 -0.19
C THR A 128 21.42 28.57 -0.43
N GLU A 129 20.19 28.09 -0.61
CA GLU A 129 19.01 28.96 -0.81
C GLU A 129 18.78 29.92 0.37
N LYS A 130 18.99 29.44 1.61
CA LYS A 130 18.89 30.28 2.81
C LYS A 130 20.00 31.32 2.89
N ALA A 131 21.21 30.98 2.46
CA ALA A 131 22.34 31.90 2.43
C ALA A 131 22.10 33.00 1.40
N GLU A 132 21.73 32.65 0.16
CA GLU A 132 21.43 33.61 -0.91
C GLU A 132 20.33 34.61 -0.50
N ARG A 133 19.25 34.10 0.10
CA ARG A 133 18.15 34.95 0.57
C ARG A 133 18.58 35.92 1.67
N ARG A 134 19.53 35.53 2.53
CA ARG A 134 20.10 36.41 3.55
C ARG A 134 20.96 37.49 2.91
N ASP A 135 21.82 37.11 1.98
CA ASP A 135 22.72 38.03 1.27
C ASP A 135 21.94 39.06 0.46
N GLU A 136 20.88 38.64 -0.25
CA GLU A 136 20.03 39.55 -1.00
C GLU A 136 19.31 40.56 -0.08
N ARG A 137 18.76 40.10 1.04
CA ARG A 137 18.14 40.98 2.05
C ARG A 137 19.15 42.00 2.59
N GLN A 138 20.41 41.60 2.81
CA GLN A 138 21.47 42.51 3.24
C GLN A 138 21.81 43.55 2.16
N ARG A 139 21.97 43.11 0.89
CA ARG A 139 22.24 44.01 -0.23
C ARG A 139 21.11 45.00 -0.47
N GLN A 140 19.86 44.56 -0.42
CA GLN A 140 18.69 45.45 -0.55
C GLN A 140 18.64 46.47 0.59
N ARG A 141 18.92 46.06 1.84
CA ARG A 141 19.01 47.00 2.97
C ARG A 141 20.12 48.03 2.78
N GLN A 142 21.30 47.63 2.34
CA GLN A 142 22.41 48.57 2.07
C GLN A 142 22.06 49.54 0.94
N ARG A 143 21.45 49.05 -0.15
CA ARG A 143 20.98 49.90 -1.25
C ARG A 143 19.93 50.91 -0.79
N ARG A 144 18.97 50.50 0.04
CA ARG A 144 17.97 51.42 0.61
C ARG A 144 18.60 52.49 1.51
N ARG A 145 19.58 52.13 2.34
CA ARG A 145 20.29 53.10 3.19
C ARG A 145 21.07 54.12 2.38
N ARG A 146 21.75 53.69 1.30
CA ARG A 146 22.51 54.58 0.41
C ARG A 146 21.66 55.53 -0.45
N ARG A 147 20.36 55.28 -0.60
CA ARG A 147 19.44 56.17 -1.35
C ARG A 147 18.75 57.22 -0.47
N MET A 148 18.93 57.15 0.85
CA MET A 148 18.20 57.96 1.84
C MET A 148 19.11 58.93 2.62
N GLY A 149 20.42 58.91 2.37
CA GLY A 149 21.39 59.86 2.91
C GLY A 149 22.23 60.40 1.77
#